data_AF-A0A7C3C141-F1
#
_entry.id   AF-A0A7C3C141-F1
#
_cell.length_a   1.000
_cell.length_b   1.000
_cell.length_c   1.000
_cell.angle_alpha   90.00
_cell.angle_beta   90.00
_cell.angle_gamma   90.00
#
_symmetry.space_group_name_H-M   'P 1'
#
loop_
_entity.id
_entity.type
_entity.pdbx_description
1 polymer ?
#
loop_
_entity_poly.entity_id
_entity_poly.type
_entity_poly.pdbx_seq_one_letter_code
_entity_poly.pdbx_strand_id
1 'polypeptide(L)'
;MKWRIITCIIFILILDLVLPIKALAHGVKIEYTVNMAIEIIAAYDNGEPMGGAQVTVYAPDEPSSPWLTGVCDDRGYFSFIPDTSKPGTWDVQVRQAGHGDIVHIPIGEDMVVTGGTGGYTALQIVLMAACFIWGSVGTALYFSRRRRA
;
A
#
# COMPACT_ATOMS: atom_id res chain seq x y z
N MET A 1 69.07 -13.80 46.12
CA MET A 1 68.41 -14.23 44.86
C MET A 1 66.90 -14.03 44.88
N LYS A 2 66.17 -14.45 45.93
CA LYS A 2 64.70 -14.31 46.05
C LYS A 2 64.15 -12.88 45.87
N TRP A 3 64.84 -11.87 46.39
CA TRP A 3 64.37 -10.47 46.31
C TRP A 3 64.39 -9.90 44.88
N ARG A 4 65.41 -10.23 44.08
CA ARG A 4 65.52 -9.78 42.67
C ARG A 4 64.40 -10.37 41.80
N ILE A 5 63.99 -11.61 42.10
CA ILE A 5 62.89 -12.29 41.43
C ILE A 5 61.56 -11.59 41.75
N ILE A 6 61.33 -11.21 43.01
CA ILE A 6 60.14 -10.46 43.43
C ILE A 6 60.09 -9.08 42.77
N THR A 7 61.22 -8.36 42.68
CA THR A 7 61.26 -7.05 42.02
C THR A 7 60.98 -7.16 40.52
N CYS A 8 61.50 -8.20 39.84
CA CYS A 8 61.19 -8.46 38.44
C CYS A 8 59.71 -8.79 38.23
N ILE A 9 59.10 -9.59 39.10
CA ILE A 9 57.66 -9.93 39.01
C ILE A 9 56.81 -8.68 39.18
N ILE A 10 57.11 -7.84 40.19
CA ILE A 10 56.38 -6.58 40.41
C ILE A 10 56.53 -5.64 39.21
N PHE A 11 57.72 -5.55 38.63
CA PHE A 11 57.96 -4.70 37.46
C PHE A 11 57.18 -5.16 36.23
N ILE A 12 57.10 -6.48 35.98
CA ILE A 12 56.31 -7.05 34.88
C ILE A 12 54.81 -6.81 35.09
N LEU A 13 54.32 -6.99 36.32
CA LEU A 13 52.91 -6.80 36.67
C LEU A 13 52.46 -5.34 36.54
N ILE A 14 53.34 -4.40 36.89
CA ILE A 14 53.12 -2.96 36.67
C ILE A 14 53.15 -2.65 35.17
N LEU A 15 54.03 -3.28 34.39
CA LEU A 15 54.12 -3.06 32.94
C LEU A 15 52.84 -3.51 32.22
N ASP A 16 52.26 -4.65 32.60
CA ASP A 16 51.01 -5.16 32.02
C ASP A 16 49.80 -4.26 32.33
N LEU A 17 49.81 -3.54 33.46
CA LEU A 17 48.72 -2.64 33.87
C LEU A 17 48.67 -1.33 33.08
N VAL A 18 49.79 -0.93 32.46
CA VAL A 18 49.94 0.38 31.78
C VAL A 18 49.76 0.24 30.26
N LEU A 19 49.63 -0.98 29.72
CA LEU A 19 49.41 -1.18 28.29
C LEU A 19 47.96 -0.79 27.91
N PRO A 20 47.76 0.18 26.99
CA PRO A 20 46.42 0.57 26.55
C PRO A 20 45.80 -0.56 25.73
N ILE A 21 44.86 -1.28 26.32
CA ILE A 21 44.06 -2.30 25.61
C ILE A 21 43.01 -1.55 24.77
N LYS A 22 43.01 -1.76 23.45
CA LYS A 22 41.95 -1.24 22.58
C LYS A 22 40.63 -1.92 22.97
N ALA A 23 39.77 -1.22 23.69
CA ALA A 23 38.41 -1.66 23.93
C ALA A 23 37.60 -1.55 22.63
N LEU A 24 37.14 -2.69 22.10
CA LEU A 24 36.22 -2.75 20.96
C LEU A 24 34.80 -2.39 21.43
N ALA A 25 34.60 -1.14 21.82
CA ALA A 25 33.27 -0.61 22.02
C ALA A 25 32.61 -0.48 20.64
N HIS A 26 31.51 -1.21 20.42
CA HIS A 26 30.74 -1.08 19.20
C HIS A 26 29.89 0.19 19.29
N GLY A 27 29.95 1.04 18.26
CA GLY A 27 29.02 2.14 18.07
C GLY A 27 27.75 1.65 17.36
N VAL A 28 26.59 2.23 17.69
CA VAL A 28 25.34 2.02 16.98
C VAL A 28 25.01 3.29 16.19
N LYS A 29 24.75 3.16 14.89
CA LYS A 29 24.26 4.24 14.03
C LYS A 29 22.79 3.96 13.68
N ILE A 30 21.91 4.91 13.96
CA ILE A 30 20.48 4.83 13.65
C ILE A 30 20.13 5.94 12.67
N GLU A 31 19.44 5.59 11.58
CA GLU A 31 18.89 6.51 10.59
C GLU A 31 17.38 6.24 10.47
N TYR A 32 16.58 7.28 10.24
CA TYR A 32 15.13 7.15 10.08
C TYR A 32 14.61 8.07 8.97
N THR A 33 13.50 7.67 8.35
CA THR A 33 12.76 8.47 7.36
C THR A 33 11.27 8.36 7.69
N VAL A 34 10.53 9.46 7.56
CA VAL A 34 9.07 9.51 7.74
C VAL A 34 8.42 9.66 6.37
N ASN A 35 7.59 8.69 5.99
CA ASN A 35 6.88 8.65 4.72
C ASN A 35 5.37 8.48 4.95
N MET A 36 4.56 8.93 4.01
CA MET A 36 3.14 8.61 3.96
C MET A 36 2.94 7.25 3.29
N ALA A 37 2.17 6.37 3.92
CA ALA A 37 1.81 5.06 3.38
C ALA A 37 0.32 5.03 3.05
N ILE A 38 -0.01 4.40 1.93
CA ILE A 38 -1.38 4.11 1.53
C ILE A 38 -1.67 2.67 1.93
N GLU A 39 -2.79 2.48 2.64
CA GLU A 39 -3.34 1.17 2.98
C GLU A 39 -4.60 0.90 2.15
N ILE A 40 -4.66 -0.32 1.62
CA ILE A 40 -5.77 -0.86 0.85
C ILE A 40 -6.36 -2.01 1.67
N ILE A 41 -7.67 -1.99 1.84
CA ILE A 41 -8.43 -3.07 2.49
C ILE A 41 -9.39 -3.60 1.45
N ALA A 42 -9.11 -4.80 0.95
CA ALA A 42 -9.90 -5.44 -0.08
C ALA A 42 -10.84 -6.49 0.54
N ALA A 43 -12.14 -6.35 0.28
CA ALA A 43 -13.17 -7.27 0.71
C ALA A 43 -14.21 -7.45 -0.40
N TYR A 44 -14.84 -8.62 -0.44
CA TYR A 44 -16.01 -8.88 -1.28
C TYR A 44 -17.24 -8.13 -0.76
N ASP A 45 -18.30 -8.01 -1.56
CA ASP A 45 -19.55 -7.32 -1.19
C ASP A 45 -20.24 -7.92 0.05
N ASN A 46 -19.95 -9.18 0.37
CA ASN A 46 -20.43 -9.86 1.57
C ASN A 46 -19.58 -9.57 2.82
N GLY A 47 -18.50 -8.79 2.70
CA GLY A 47 -17.55 -8.45 3.75
C GLY A 47 -16.42 -9.45 3.98
N GLU A 48 -16.35 -10.54 3.21
CA GLU A 48 -15.25 -11.51 3.31
C GLU A 48 -13.95 -10.88 2.78
N PRO A 49 -12.81 -11.00 3.50
CA PRO A 49 -11.55 -10.43 3.05
C PRO A 49 -11.05 -11.08 1.77
N MET A 50 -10.51 -10.28 0.85
CA MET A 50 -9.89 -10.76 -0.38
C MET A 50 -8.44 -11.20 -0.11
N GLY A 51 -8.28 -12.24 0.71
CA GLY A 51 -6.97 -12.74 1.12
C GLY A 51 -6.19 -13.34 -0.04
N GLY A 52 -4.96 -12.87 -0.29
CA GLY A 52 -4.17 -13.32 -1.44
C GLY A 52 -4.57 -12.70 -2.78
N ALA A 53 -5.39 -11.65 -2.79
CA ALA A 53 -5.71 -10.91 -4.00
C ALA A 53 -4.48 -10.24 -4.62
N GLN A 54 -4.40 -10.23 -5.95
CA GLN A 54 -3.35 -9.55 -6.68
C GLN A 54 -3.61 -8.04 -6.71
N VAL A 55 -2.60 -7.26 -6.36
CA VAL A 55 -2.63 -5.80 -6.40
C VAL A 55 -1.69 -5.29 -7.48
N THR A 56 -2.15 -4.34 -8.29
CA THR A 56 -1.36 -3.63 -9.29
C THR A 56 -1.55 -2.14 -9.11
N VAL A 57 -0.46 -1.42 -8.89
CA VAL A 57 -0.42 0.03 -8.71
C VAL A 57 0.17 0.67 -9.96
N TYR A 58 -0.51 1.69 -10.47
CA TYR A 58 -0.09 2.47 -11.62
C TYR A 58 0.21 3.91 -11.18
N ALA A 59 1.36 4.42 -11.61
CA ALA A 59 1.75 5.80 -11.34
C ALA A 59 1.02 6.77 -12.31
N PRO A 60 0.77 8.02 -11.90
CA PRO A 60 0.04 8.99 -12.71
C PRO A 60 0.69 9.29 -14.07
N ASP A 61 2.01 9.16 -14.16
CA ASP A 61 2.79 9.47 -15.36
C ASP A 61 2.85 8.31 -16.37
N GLU A 62 2.58 7.08 -15.94
CA GLU A 62 2.61 5.90 -16.82
C GLU A 62 1.46 4.90 -16.48
N PRO A 63 0.19 5.27 -16.74
CA PRO A 63 -0.97 4.49 -16.30
C PRO A 63 -1.15 3.15 -17.04
N SER A 64 -0.42 2.93 -18.14
CA SER A 64 -0.46 1.67 -18.91
C SER A 64 0.53 0.62 -18.41
N SER A 65 1.46 0.98 -17.53
CA SER A 65 2.52 0.09 -17.04
C SER A 65 2.47 -0.02 -15.52
N PRO A 66 2.46 -1.23 -14.94
CA PRO A 66 2.53 -1.39 -13.50
C PRO A 66 3.78 -0.72 -12.91
N TRP A 67 3.57 0.20 -11.97
CA TRP A 67 4.65 0.77 -11.17
C TRP A 67 5.07 -0.19 -10.05
N LEU A 68 4.08 -0.82 -9.41
CA LEU A 68 4.27 -1.81 -8.34
C LEU A 68 3.23 -2.91 -8.50
N THR A 69 3.62 -4.15 -8.22
CA THR A 69 2.69 -5.27 -8.06
C THR A 69 2.89 -5.88 -6.68
N GLY A 70 1.82 -6.47 -6.15
CA GLY A 70 1.80 -7.06 -4.83
C GLY A 70 0.65 -8.02 -4.63
N VAL A 71 0.51 -8.51 -3.40
CA VAL A 71 -0.53 -9.44 -3.00
C VAL A 71 -1.04 -9.02 -1.62
N CYS A 72 -2.36 -9.06 -1.43
CA CYS A 72 -2.97 -8.82 -0.11
C CYS A 72 -2.61 -9.92 0.90
N ASP A 73 -2.49 -9.56 2.17
CA ASP A 73 -2.41 -10.53 3.28
C ASP A 73 -3.71 -11.35 3.41
N ASP A 74 -3.72 -12.35 4.29
CA ASP A 74 -4.90 -13.22 4.52
C ASP A 74 -6.16 -12.47 5.01
N ARG A 75 -6.00 -11.22 5.47
CA ARG A 75 -7.08 -10.35 5.92
C ARG A 75 -7.48 -9.33 4.85
N GLY A 76 -6.94 -9.43 3.64
CA GLY A 76 -7.24 -8.54 2.52
C GLY A 76 -6.47 -7.22 2.52
N TYR A 77 -5.43 -7.07 3.36
CA TYR A 77 -4.67 -5.83 3.49
C TYR A 77 -3.49 -5.78 2.53
N PHE A 78 -3.26 -4.61 1.95
CA PHE A 78 -2.05 -4.30 1.19
C PHE A 78 -1.64 -2.86 1.46
N SER A 79 -0.35 -2.58 1.59
CA SER A 79 0.15 -1.23 1.80
C SER A 79 1.34 -0.91 0.91
N PHE A 80 1.42 0.33 0.45
CA PHE A 80 2.57 0.81 -0.31
C PHE A 80 2.87 2.27 0.02
N ILE A 81 4.12 2.67 -0.22
CA ILE A 81 4.56 4.07 -0.10
C ILE A 81 4.70 4.62 -1.51
N PRO A 82 3.82 5.54 -1.94
CA PRO A 82 3.90 6.14 -3.28
C PRO A 82 5.12 7.06 -3.40
N ASP A 83 5.63 7.21 -4.62
CA ASP A 83 6.65 8.22 -4.91
C ASP A 83 6.03 9.62 -4.92
N THR A 84 6.28 10.39 -3.86
CA THR A 84 5.71 11.74 -3.70
C THR A 84 6.27 12.76 -4.70
N SER A 85 7.33 12.43 -5.45
CA SER A 85 7.80 13.27 -6.56
C SER A 85 6.90 13.20 -7.79
N LYS A 86 5.95 12.24 -7.82
CA LYS A 86 4.97 12.04 -8.88
C LYS A 86 3.55 12.38 -8.39
N PRO A 87 3.21 13.68 -8.27
CA PRO A 87 1.87 14.10 -7.90
C PRO A 87 0.86 13.73 -8.99
N GLY A 88 -0.37 13.45 -8.58
CA GLY A 88 -1.45 13.08 -9.48
C GLY A 88 -2.32 11.96 -8.92
N THR A 89 -3.17 11.41 -9.79
CA THR A 89 -4.06 10.29 -9.44
C THR A 89 -3.34 8.97 -9.67
N TRP A 90 -3.15 8.21 -8.60
CA TRP A 90 -2.62 6.86 -8.64
C TRP A 90 -3.76 5.85 -8.75
N ASP A 91 -3.63 4.90 -9.67
CA ASP A 91 -4.65 3.86 -9.85
C ASP A 91 -4.19 2.58 -9.17
N VAL A 92 -5.03 2.04 -8.29
CA VAL A 92 -4.75 0.80 -7.56
C VAL A 92 -5.82 -0.21 -7.91
N GLN A 93 -5.44 -1.23 -8.68
CA GLN A 93 -6.30 -2.35 -9.04
C GLN A 93 -6.08 -3.50 -8.07
N VAL A 94 -7.17 -4.05 -7.52
CA VAL A 94 -7.15 -5.28 -6.73
C VAL A 94 -8.01 -6.33 -7.42
N ARG A 95 -7.47 -7.54 -7.66
CA ARG A 95 -8.17 -8.63 -8.35
C ARG A 95 -7.96 -9.99 -7.69
N GLN A 96 -9.03 -10.76 -7.59
CA GLN A 96 -9.00 -12.16 -7.16
C GLN A 96 -10.12 -12.96 -7.81
N ALA A 97 -9.78 -14.12 -8.39
CA ALA A 97 -10.74 -15.08 -8.95
C ALA A 97 -11.79 -14.46 -9.91
N GLY A 98 -11.40 -13.47 -10.72
CA GLY A 98 -12.28 -12.79 -11.67
C GLY A 98 -13.10 -11.63 -11.09
N HIS A 99 -13.06 -11.42 -9.78
CA HIS A 99 -13.57 -10.22 -9.11
C HIS A 99 -12.45 -9.20 -8.94
N GLY A 100 -12.80 -7.91 -8.92
CA GLY A 100 -11.86 -6.85 -8.62
C GLY A 100 -12.39 -5.47 -8.94
N ASP A 101 -11.68 -4.47 -8.45
CA ASP A 101 -12.02 -3.06 -8.61
C ASP A 101 -10.74 -2.22 -8.77
N ILE A 102 -10.89 -0.97 -9.18
CA ILE A 102 -9.82 0.02 -9.28
C ILE A 102 -10.18 1.23 -8.43
N VAL A 103 -9.28 1.62 -7.53
CA VAL A 103 -9.41 2.85 -6.73
C VAL A 103 -8.47 3.91 -7.26
N HIS A 104 -8.97 5.14 -7.36
CA HIS A 104 -8.25 6.32 -7.83
C HIS A 104 -7.85 7.18 -6.62
N ILE A 105 -6.56 7.29 -6.34
CA ILE A 105 -6.04 7.93 -5.13
C ILE A 105 -5.32 9.22 -5.52
N PRO A 106 -5.88 10.41 -5.24
CA PRO A 106 -5.18 11.67 -5.51
C PRO A 106 -4.04 11.86 -4.49
N ILE A 107 -2.84 12.14 -5.00
CA ILE A 107 -1.65 12.45 -4.20
C ILE A 107 -1.11 13.82 -4.62
N GLY A 108 -1.05 14.78 -3.70
CA GLY A 108 -0.64 16.17 -3.98
C GLY A 108 -1.49 17.20 -3.23
N GLU A 109 -1.47 18.45 -3.71
CA GLU A 109 -2.00 19.64 -3.01
C GLU A 109 -3.50 19.58 -2.64
N ASP A 110 -4.29 18.71 -3.28
CA ASP A 110 -5.72 18.49 -2.98
C ASP A 110 -6.00 17.07 -2.47
N MET A 111 -5.19 16.55 -1.54
CA MET A 111 -5.51 15.32 -0.81
C MET A 111 -6.76 15.51 0.06
N VAL A 112 -7.94 15.41 -0.54
CA VAL A 112 -9.17 15.14 0.21
C VAL A 112 -9.16 13.66 0.52
N VAL A 113 -8.80 13.31 1.76
CA VAL A 113 -8.85 11.94 2.28
C VAL A 113 -10.31 11.47 2.29
N THR A 114 -10.77 10.98 1.15
CA THR A 114 -12.08 10.35 1.00
C THR A 114 -11.82 8.87 0.80
N GLY A 115 -12.15 8.05 1.80
CA GLY A 115 -12.14 6.60 1.63
C GLY A 115 -13.12 6.24 0.52
N GLY A 116 -12.59 5.83 -0.64
CA GLY A 116 -13.41 5.37 -1.75
C GLY A 116 -14.04 4.03 -1.38
N THR A 117 -15.36 4.01 -1.20
CA THR A 117 -16.11 2.77 -1.14
C THR A 117 -16.47 2.39 -2.56
N GLY A 118 -15.84 1.33 -3.08
CA GLY A 118 -16.20 0.73 -4.36
C GLY A 118 -17.61 0.12 -4.23
N GLY A 119 -18.63 0.87 -4.62
CA GLY A 119 -20.02 0.42 -4.50
C GLY A 119 -21.03 1.50 -4.88
N TYR A 120 -22.13 1.11 -5.53
CA TYR A 120 -23.23 2.02 -5.83
C TYR A 120 -24.17 2.15 -4.63
N THR A 121 -24.55 3.39 -4.32
CA THR A 121 -25.60 3.66 -3.33
C THR A 121 -26.95 3.11 -3.81
N ALA A 122 -27.84 2.78 -2.87
CA ALA A 122 -29.20 2.32 -3.20
C ALA A 122 -29.95 3.30 -4.12
N LEU A 123 -29.72 4.60 -3.95
CA LEU A 123 -30.33 5.64 -4.79
C LEU A 123 -29.78 5.59 -6.23
N GLN A 124 -28.47 5.43 -6.40
CA GLN A 124 -27.87 5.21 -7.73
C GLN A 124 -28.44 3.98 -8.42
N ILE A 125 -28.58 2.87 -7.70
CA ILE A 125 -29.17 1.63 -8.23
C ILE A 125 -30.62 1.87 -8.69
N VAL A 126 -31.43 2.55 -7.88
CA VAL A 126 -32.82 2.88 -8.23
C VAL A 126 -32.89 3.79 -9.46
N LEU A 127 -32.04 4.81 -9.55
CA LEU A 127 -31.98 5.69 -10.72
C LEU A 127 -31.60 4.94 -12.00
N MET A 128 -30.60 4.06 -11.93
CA MET A 128 -30.21 3.21 -13.06
C MET A 128 -31.36 2.31 -13.52
N ALA A 129 -32.07 1.68 -12.59
CA ALA A 129 -33.24 0.85 -12.89
C ALA A 129 -34.37 1.67 -13.55
N ALA A 130 -34.65 2.87 -13.04
CA ALA A 130 -35.67 3.76 -13.61
C ALA A 130 -35.33 4.18 -15.05
N CYS A 131 -34.08 4.59 -15.31
CA CYS A 131 -33.61 4.93 -16.65
C CYS A 131 -33.72 3.75 -17.62
N PHE A 132 -33.36 2.55 -17.16
CA PHE A 132 -33.46 1.33 -17.97
C PHE A 132 -34.92 0.98 -18.33
N ILE A 133 -35.84 1.03 -17.37
CA ILE A 133 -37.26 0.78 -17.60
C ILE A 133 -37.83 1.82 -18.57
N TRP A 134 -37.53 3.11 -18.35
CA TRP A 134 -37.99 4.19 -19.21
C TRP A 134 -37.50 4.04 -20.65
N GLY A 135 -36.20 3.75 -20.84
CA GLY A 135 -35.62 3.49 -22.15
C GLY A 135 -36.30 2.30 -22.85
N SER A 136 -36.47 1.19 -22.15
CA SER A 136 -37.12 -0.02 -22.68
C SER A 136 -38.57 0.24 -23.10
N VAL A 137 -39.35 0.96 -22.29
CA VAL A 137 -40.73 1.36 -22.61
C VAL A 137 -40.75 2.28 -23.83
N GLY A 138 -39.86 3.28 -23.87
CA GLY A 138 -39.74 4.20 -25.01
C GLY A 138 -39.44 3.48 -26.32
N THR A 139 -38.49 2.54 -26.32
CA THR A 139 -38.17 1.72 -27.49
C THR A 139 -39.36 0.85 -27.92
N ALA A 140 -40.06 0.21 -26.97
CA ALA A 140 -41.25 -0.59 -27.28
C ALA A 140 -42.37 0.25 -27.92
N LEU A 141 -42.62 1.46 -27.41
CA LEU A 141 -43.61 2.38 -27.95
C LEU A 141 -43.22 2.93 -29.33
N TYR A 142 -41.93 3.18 -29.57
CA TYR A 142 -41.44 3.61 -30.88
C TYR A 142 -41.74 2.58 -31.98
N PHE A 143 -41.50 1.30 -31.70
CA PHE A 143 -41.75 0.22 -32.66
C PHE A 143 -43.23 -0.21 -32.75
N SER A 144 -44.03 -0.01 -31.70
CA SER A 144 -45.46 -0.34 -31.74
C SER A 144 -46.26 0.60 -32.65
N ARG A 145 -45.83 1.87 -32.79
CA ARG A 145 -46.48 2.87 -33.66
C ARG A 145 -46.35 2.56 -35.16
N ARG A 146 -45.33 1.80 -35.58
CA ARG A 146 -45.11 1.43 -36.99
C ARG A 146 -45.97 0.25 -37.49
N ARG A 147 -46.76 -0.40 -36.62
CA ARG A 147 -47.66 -1.51 -37.00
C ARG A 147 -49.10 -1.10 -37.34
N ARG A 148 -49.36 0.20 -37.55
CA ARG A 148 -50.62 0.69 -38.14
C ARG A 148 -50.33 1.30 -39.52
N ALA A 149 -50.17 0.43 -40.51
CA ALA A 149 -50.28 0.69 -41.94
C ALA A 149 -50.90 -0.55 -42.57
#